data_AF-A0A8H8NNH5-F1
#
_entry.id   AF-A0A8H8NNH5-F1
#
_cell.length_a   1.000
_cell.length_b   1.000
_cell.length_c   1.000
_cell.angle_alpha   90.00
_cell.angle_beta   90.00
_cell.angle_gamma   90.00
#
_symmetry.space_group_name_H-M   'P 1'
#
loop_
_entity.id
_entity.type
_entity.pdbx_description
1 polymer ?
#
loop_
_entity_poly.entity_id
_entity_poly.type
_entity_poly.pdbx_seq_one_letter_code
_entity_poly.pdbx_strand_id
1 'polypeptide(L)'
;MPFGLTNAPAAFQHLMNNLFRDLIDVTVVIYLDNILIFLEKPEEHPNHVREVLSRLLKNQLFCKLLKCHFHVTTVDYLGIVISPAGFSMDQKKVEAVTSWPTPRTVKQVQAFLGFVNYLRQFIPNFSLVAQPLHNLTKKESPWSWGSLEEDAFQELKSLVIRAPVLIHSNPNLPYYLETDASGVAMGAILSQQGEDNCLHPVAYMSKSFLGAEANYDTHNKELLAIIKALEEWQILLEAMDKPVQVFTNHCNLEYWMQAQTFNHRHTQWRIFLSNFNFEIHYHPEG
;
A
#
# COMPACT_ATOMS: atom_id res chain seq x y z
N MET A 1 -17.79 7.49 26.60
CA MET A 1 -17.02 8.60 25.98
C MET A 1 -17.91 9.25 24.94
N PRO A 2 -18.17 10.57 25.00
CA PRO A 2 -19.04 11.25 24.05
C PRO A 2 -18.39 11.35 22.66
N PHE A 3 -19.20 11.31 21.60
CA PHE A 3 -18.74 11.51 20.23
C PHE A 3 -18.26 12.96 20.02
N GLY A 4 -17.25 13.14 19.16
CA GLY A 4 -16.75 14.46 18.77
C GLY A 4 -15.54 14.98 19.56
N LEU A 5 -15.07 14.26 20.59
CA LEU A 5 -13.80 14.58 21.24
C LEU A 5 -12.62 14.16 20.35
N THR A 6 -11.72 15.10 20.04
CA THR A 6 -10.57 14.89 19.16
C THR A 6 -9.69 13.70 19.57
N ASN A 7 -9.52 13.49 20.89
CA ASN A 7 -8.67 12.42 21.43
C ASN A 7 -9.42 11.11 21.74
N ALA A 8 -10.73 11.07 21.51
CA ALA A 8 -11.52 9.87 21.78
C ALA A 8 -11.02 8.63 21.00
N PRO A 9 -10.75 8.71 19.69
CA PRO A 9 -10.26 7.56 18.93
C PRO A 9 -8.91 7.05 19.45
N ALA A 10 -7.98 7.96 19.74
CA ALA A 10 -6.65 7.60 20.24
C ALA A 10 -6.70 6.93 21.62
N ALA A 11 -7.51 7.46 22.53
CA ALA A 11 -7.71 6.86 23.85
C ALA A 11 -8.36 5.47 23.75
N PHE A 12 -9.32 5.30 22.84
CA PHE A 12 -9.96 4.00 22.61
C PHE A 12 -8.99 2.99 22.00
N GLN A 13 -8.20 3.38 20.99
CA GLN A 13 -7.16 2.53 20.43
C GLN A 13 -6.17 2.08 21.52
N HIS A 14 -5.75 2.99 22.40
CA HIS A 14 -4.82 2.65 23.48
C HIS A 14 -5.41 1.62 24.46
N LEU A 15 -6.70 1.75 24.80
CA LEU A 15 -7.42 0.77 25.61
C LEU A 15 -7.43 -0.61 24.93
N MET A 16 -7.81 -0.65 23.65
CA MET A 16 -7.87 -1.89 22.89
C MET A 16 -6.49 -2.55 22.77
N ASN A 17 -5.45 -1.75 22.47
CA ASN A 17 -4.07 -2.23 22.39
C ASN A 17 -3.57 -2.83 23.72
N ASN A 18 -3.97 -2.25 24.86
CA ASN A 18 -3.60 -2.79 26.16
C ASN A 18 -4.35 -4.09 26.50
N LEU A 19 -5.63 -4.17 26.12
CA LEU A 19 -6.50 -5.31 26.42
C LEU A 19 -6.13 -6.56 25.60
N PHE A 20 -5.68 -6.36 24.36
CA PHE A 20 -5.36 -7.42 23.40
C PHE A 20 -3.86 -7.54 23.10
N ARG A 21 -2.99 -6.96 23.93
CA ARG A 21 -1.54 -6.85 23.67
C ARG A 21 -0.87 -8.17 23.26
N ASP A 22 -1.29 -9.28 23.85
CA ASP A 22 -0.79 -10.64 23.62
C ASP A 22 -1.42 -11.33 22.40
N LEU A 23 -2.50 -10.78 21.84
CA LEU A 23 -3.21 -11.33 20.67
C LEU A 23 -3.02 -10.48 19.39
N ILE A 24 -2.67 -9.21 19.55
CA ILE A 24 -2.43 -8.27 18.43
C ILE A 24 -1.29 -8.78 17.56
N ASP A 25 -1.51 -8.73 16.25
CA ASP A 25 -0.59 -9.19 15.20
C ASP A 25 -0.24 -10.69 15.25
N VAL A 26 -0.89 -11.45 16.14
CA VAL A 26 -0.77 -12.91 16.24
C VAL A 26 -2.04 -13.60 15.75
N THR A 27 -3.19 -13.21 16.30
CA THR A 27 -4.52 -13.75 15.92
C THR A 27 -5.58 -12.67 15.76
N VAL A 28 -5.27 -11.42 16.11
CA VAL A 28 -6.22 -10.30 16.11
C VAL A 28 -5.57 -9.05 15.50
N VAL A 29 -6.29 -8.36 14.62
CA VAL A 29 -5.95 -7.00 14.17
C VAL A 29 -7.03 -6.04 14.66
N ILE A 30 -6.62 -4.91 15.25
CA ILE A 30 -7.57 -3.94 15.82
C ILE A 30 -7.30 -2.54 15.31
N TYR A 31 -8.34 -1.94 14.75
CA TYR A 31 -8.36 -0.54 14.37
C TYR A 31 -9.64 0.12 14.88
N LEU A 32 -9.46 0.97 15.89
CA LEU A 32 -10.52 1.61 16.65
C LEU A 32 -11.53 0.57 17.17
N ASP A 33 -12.76 0.63 16.66
CA ASP A 33 -13.87 -0.25 17.00
C ASP A 33 -13.93 -1.54 16.16
N ASN A 34 -13.07 -1.69 15.15
CA ASN A 34 -13.05 -2.84 14.25
C ASN A 34 -12.02 -3.87 14.71
N ILE A 35 -12.50 -5.05 15.05
CA ILE A 35 -11.69 -6.20 15.48
C ILE A 35 -11.79 -7.28 14.39
N LEU A 36 -10.66 -7.62 13.80
CA LEU A 36 -10.51 -8.75 12.89
C LEU A 36 -9.85 -9.88 13.66
N ILE A 37 -10.46 -11.07 13.64
CA ILE A 37 -9.89 -12.28 14.22
C ILE A 37 -9.57 -13.20 13.06
N PHE A 38 -8.32 -13.67 12.95
CA PHE A 38 -7.86 -14.47 11.84
C PHE A 38 -7.07 -15.67 12.36
N LEU A 39 -7.32 -16.84 11.75
CA LEU A 39 -6.63 -18.08 12.04
C LEU A 39 -6.53 -18.92 10.77
N GLU A 40 -5.43 -19.66 10.63
CA GLU A 40 -5.24 -20.64 9.57
C GLU A 40 -6.12 -21.89 9.81
N LYS A 41 -6.23 -22.33 11.07
CA LYS A 41 -7.00 -23.51 11.45
C LYS A 41 -8.42 -23.15 11.87
N PRO A 42 -9.45 -23.59 11.12
CA PRO A 42 -10.84 -23.24 11.42
C PRO A 42 -11.33 -23.86 12.74
N GLU A 43 -10.75 -24.97 13.18
CA GLU A 43 -11.13 -25.67 14.42
C GLU A 43 -10.77 -24.88 15.70
N GLU A 44 -9.69 -24.09 15.65
CA GLU A 44 -9.21 -23.29 16.78
C GLU A 44 -9.91 -21.93 16.85
N HIS A 45 -10.53 -21.49 15.74
CA HIS A 45 -11.15 -20.18 15.61
C HIS A 45 -12.28 -19.91 16.63
N PRO A 46 -13.22 -20.83 16.90
CA PRO A 46 -14.25 -20.62 17.93
C PRO A 46 -13.69 -20.31 19.31
N ASN A 47 -12.55 -20.91 19.68
CA ASN A 47 -11.93 -20.70 20.99
C ASN A 47 -11.33 -19.28 21.08
N HIS A 48 -10.69 -18.79 20.02
CA HIS A 48 -10.17 -17.42 19.95
C HIS A 48 -11.29 -16.38 19.95
N VAL A 49 -12.38 -16.62 19.22
CA VAL A 49 -13.57 -15.76 19.27
C VAL A 49 -14.13 -15.68 20.69
N ARG A 50 -14.24 -16.81 21.40
CA ARG A 50 -14.69 -16.82 22.80
C ARG A 50 -13.75 -16.05 23.71
N GLU A 51 -12.44 -16.18 23.54
CA GLU A 51 -11.47 -15.42 24.33
C GLU A 51 -11.63 -13.91 24.11
N VAL A 52 -11.70 -13.48 22.84
CA VAL A 52 -11.89 -12.07 22.49
C VAL A 52 -13.19 -11.52 23.09
N LEU A 53 -14.31 -12.21 22.90
CA LEU A 53 -15.61 -11.79 23.45
C LEU A 53 -15.62 -11.78 24.98
N SER A 54 -14.92 -12.72 25.62
CA SER A 54 -14.81 -12.78 27.09
C SER A 54 -14.04 -11.58 27.63
N ARG A 55 -12.96 -11.14 26.97
CA ARG A 55 -12.22 -9.95 27.38
C ARG A 55 -13.02 -8.67 27.16
N LEU A 56 -13.76 -8.56 26.06
CA LEU A 56 -14.66 -7.44 25.84
C LEU A 56 -15.72 -7.35 26.94
N LEU A 57 -16.36 -8.48 27.26
CA LEU A 57 -17.37 -8.56 28.32
C LEU A 57 -16.82 -8.15 29.69
N LYS A 58 -15.63 -8.65 30.07
CA LYS A 58 -14.96 -8.29 31.34
C LYS A 58 -14.68 -6.79 31.44
N ASN A 59 -14.43 -6.13 30.31
CA ASN A 59 -14.15 -4.70 30.24
C ASN A 59 -15.39 -3.86 29.86
N GLN A 60 -16.59 -4.45 29.88
CA GLN A 60 -17.87 -3.79 29.57
C GLN A 60 -17.90 -3.15 28.17
N LEU A 61 -17.22 -3.77 27.22
CA LEU A 61 -17.26 -3.42 25.81
C LEU A 61 -18.25 -4.33 25.09
N PHE A 62 -19.11 -3.74 24.26
CA PHE A 62 -20.21 -4.44 23.62
C PHE A 62 -20.11 -4.35 22.11
N CYS A 63 -20.24 -5.50 21.44
CA CYS A 63 -20.31 -5.57 19.99
C CYS A 63 -21.76 -5.43 19.52
N LYS A 64 -21.98 -4.69 18.43
CA LYS A 64 -23.28 -4.66 17.76
C LYS A 64 -23.42 -5.91 16.89
N LEU A 65 -24.18 -6.90 17.36
CA LEU A 65 -24.34 -8.21 16.69
C LEU A 65 -24.67 -8.10 15.19
N LEU A 66 -25.51 -7.14 14.79
CA LEU A 66 -25.89 -6.91 13.39
C LEU A 66 -24.73 -6.51 12.46
N LYS A 67 -23.60 -6.07 13.01
CA LYS A 67 -22.37 -5.73 12.27
C LYS A 67 -21.28 -6.78 12.42
N CYS A 68 -21.52 -7.84 13.19
CA CYS A 68 -20.53 -8.89 13.42
C CYS A 68 -20.69 -9.99 12.38
N HIS A 69 -19.58 -10.41 11.80
CA HIS A 69 -19.49 -11.55 10.89
C HIS A 69 -18.61 -12.60 11.56
N PHE A 70 -19.12 -13.83 11.69
CA PHE A 70 -18.42 -14.94 12.35
C PHE A 70 -18.27 -16.11 11.40
N HIS A 71 -17.11 -16.80 11.46
CA HIS A 71 -16.83 -18.02 10.68
C HIS A 71 -17.04 -17.85 9.17
N VAL A 72 -16.58 -16.72 8.64
CA VAL A 72 -16.59 -16.42 7.20
C VAL A 72 -15.18 -16.53 6.65
N THR A 73 -15.04 -16.97 5.41
CA THR A 73 -13.75 -16.99 4.69
C THR A 73 -13.38 -15.64 4.10
N THR A 74 -14.38 -14.80 3.83
CA THR A 74 -14.21 -13.48 3.24
C THR A 74 -14.89 -12.42 4.12
N VAL A 75 -14.20 -11.32 4.39
CA VAL A 75 -14.71 -10.23 5.25
C VAL A 75 -14.28 -8.87 4.71
N ASP A 76 -15.15 -7.86 4.84
CA ASP A 76 -14.77 -6.46 4.67
C ASP A 76 -14.15 -5.95 5.97
N TYR A 77 -12.91 -5.48 5.90
CA TYR A 77 -12.23 -4.85 7.01
C TYR A 77 -11.62 -3.52 6.54
N LEU A 78 -12.04 -2.43 7.20
CA LEU A 78 -11.64 -1.06 6.86
C LEU A 78 -11.89 -0.69 5.40
N GLY A 79 -12.83 -1.36 4.71
CA GLY A 79 -13.13 -1.14 3.31
C GLY A 79 -12.17 -1.82 2.33
N ILE A 80 -11.44 -2.83 2.79
CA ILE A 80 -10.69 -3.79 1.99
C ILE A 80 -11.34 -5.15 2.21
N VAL A 81 -11.56 -5.89 1.12
CA VAL A 81 -12.05 -7.26 1.19
C VAL A 81 -10.86 -8.19 1.43
N ILE A 82 -10.89 -8.91 2.53
CA ILE A 82 -9.87 -9.89 2.92
C ILE A 82 -10.44 -11.28 2.65
N SER A 83 -9.68 -12.10 1.94
CA SER A 83 -10.03 -13.48 1.58
C SER A 83 -8.80 -14.39 1.67
N PRO A 84 -8.93 -15.72 1.55
CA PRO A 84 -7.77 -16.61 1.51
C PRO A 84 -6.84 -16.33 0.33
N ALA A 85 -7.37 -15.80 -0.78
CA ALA A 85 -6.58 -15.43 -1.95
C ALA A 85 -5.75 -14.15 -1.75
N GLY A 86 -6.09 -13.31 -0.76
CA GLY A 86 -5.45 -12.02 -0.54
C GLY A 86 -6.43 -10.88 -0.28
N PHE A 87 -5.97 -9.67 -0.58
CA PHE A 87 -6.67 -8.40 -0.43
C PHE A 87 -7.23 -7.93 -1.76
N SER A 88 -8.48 -7.49 -1.77
CA SER A 88 -9.11 -6.87 -2.93
C SER A 88 -9.96 -5.67 -2.54
N MET A 89 -10.32 -4.85 -3.52
CA MET A 89 -11.21 -3.71 -3.31
C MET A 89 -12.66 -4.18 -3.14
N ASP A 90 -13.41 -3.51 -2.26
CA ASP A 90 -14.87 -3.71 -2.20
C ASP A 90 -15.50 -3.30 -3.54
N GLN A 91 -16.36 -4.18 -4.07
CA GLN A 91 -17.11 -3.98 -5.29
C GLN A 91 -17.88 -2.65 -5.28
N LYS A 92 -18.38 -2.20 -4.13
CA LYS A 92 -19.06 -0.90 -4.02
C LYS A 92 -18.14 0.28 -4.31
N LYS A 93 -16.85 0.18 -3.93
CA LYS A 93 -15.85 1.22 -4.23
C LYS A 93 -15.47 1.20 -5.71
N VAL A 94 -15.34 0.01 -6.28
CA VAL A 94 -15.12 -0.17 -7.72
C VAL A 94 -16.28 0.44 -8.52
N GLU A 95 -17.53 0.16 -8.13
CA GLU A 95 -18.74 0.72 -8.73
C GLU A 95 -18.82 2.24 -8.57
N ALA A 96 -18.46 2.77 -7.39
CA ALA A 96 -18.42 4.21 -7.15
C ALA A 96 -17.44 4.92 -8.08
N VAL A 97 -16.23 4.37 -8.29
CA VAL A 97 -15.25 4.91 -9.25
C VAL A 97 -15.74 4.76 -10.69
N THR A 98 -16.31 3.61 -11.04
CA THR A 98 -16.79 3.31 -12.39
C THR A 98 -17.94 4.24 -12.80
N SER A 99 -18.87 4.50 -11.89
CA SER A 99 -20.01 5.40 -12.10
C SER A 99 -19.68 6.88 -11.87
N TRP A 100 -18.44 7.22 -11.49
CA TRP A 100 -18.06 8.59 -11.18
C TRP A 100 -18.21 9.49 -12.42
N PRO A 101 -18.94 10.62 -12.31
CA PRO A 101 -19.16 11.53 -13.43
C PRO A 101 -17.89 12.33 -13.73
N THR A 102 -17.65 12.65 -15.01
CA THR A 102 -16.51 13.48 -15.42
C THR A 102 -16.49 14.81 -14.64
N PRO A 103 -15.43 15.08 -13.86
CA PRO A 103 -15.30 16.30 -13.09
C PRO A 103 -15.32 17.55 -13.98
N ARG A 104 -16.07 18.58 -13.56
CA ARG A 104 -16.16 19.88 -14.25
C ARG A 104 -15.59 21.03 -13.43
N THR A 105 -15.12 20.75 -12.22
CA THR A 105 -14.59 21.75 -11.30
C THR A 105 -13.40 21.19 -10.51
N VAL A 106 -12.52 22.08 -10.05
CA VAL A 106 -11.38 21.73 -9.20
C VAL A 106 -11.82 20.93 -7.96
N LYS A 107 -12.93 21.31 -7.33
CA LYS A 107 -13.47 20.60 -6.15
C LYS A 107 -13.88 19.16 -6.48
N GLN A 108 -14.47 18.93 -7.65
CA GLN A 108 -14.86 17.57 -8.08
C GLN A 108 -13.62 16.71 -8.39
N VAL A 109 -12.58 17.29 -8.99
CA VAL A 109 -11.30 16.60 -9.20
C VAL A 109 -10.64 16.25 -7.87
N GLN A 110 -10.61 17.18 -6.91
CA GLN A 110 -10.09 16.93 -5.57
C GLN A 110 -10.86 15.82 -4.84
N ALA A 111 -12.19 15.80 -4.96
CA ALA A 111 -13.02 14.74 -4.38
C ALA A 111 -12.71 13.38 -5.01
N PHE A 112 -12.59 13.31 -6.34
CA PHE A 112 -12.22 12.10 -7.06
C PHE A 112 -10.83 11.61 -6.67
N LEU A 113 -9.81 12.49 -6.74
CA LEU A 113 -8.43 12.15 -6.37
C LEU A 113 -8.33 11.73 -4.90
N GLY A 114 -9.06 12.37 -3.99
CA GLY A 114 -9.11 11.97 -2.59
C GLY A 114 -9.66 10.55 -2.41
N PHE A 115 -10.68 10.18 -3.18
CA PHE A 115 -11.26 8.83 -3.15
C PHE A 115 -10.32 7.79 -3.76
N VAL A 116 -9.79 8.03 -4.96
CA VAL A 116 -8.89 7.07 -5.64
C VAL A 116 -7.54 6.97 -4.93
N ASN A 117 -7.06 8.02 -4.26
CA ASN A 117 -5.85 7.95 -3.45
C ASN A 117 -5.96 6.94 -2.30
N TYR A 118 -7.16 6.69 -1.76
CA TYR A 118 -7.38 5.61 -0.80
C TYR A 118 -7.16 4.22 -1.44
N LEU A 119 -7.42 4.07 -2.75
CA LEU A 119 -7.25 2.85 -3.52
C LEU A 119 -5.85 2.70 -4.15
N ARG A 120 -4.96 3.68 -3.97
CA ARG A 120 -3.65 3.75 -4.64
C ARG A 120 -2.80 2.49 -4.49
N GLN A 121 -2.94 1.78 -3.37
CA GLN A 121 -2.17 0.57 -3.07
C GLN A 121 -2.49 -0.61 -4.00
N PHE A 122 -3.59 -0.52 -4.75
CA PHE A 122 -4.02 -1.51 -5.74
C PHE A 122 -3.77 -1.05 -7.19
N ILE A 123 -3.26 0.17 -7.38
CA ILE A 123 -3.15 0.81 -8.69
C ILE A 123 -1.66 0.98 -9.03
N PRO A 124 -1.13 0.27 -10.05
CA PRO A 124 0.23 0.48 -10.50
C PRO A 124 0.41 1.90 -11.04
N ASN A 125 1.57 2.51 -10.77
CA ASN A 125 1.97 3.82 -11.30
C ASN A 125 0.93 4.95 -11.10
N PHE A 126 0.14 4.89 -10.02
CA PHE A 126 -0.94 5.84 -9.72
C PHE A 126 -0.51 7.32 -9.84
N SER A 127 0.64 7.70 -9.27
CA SER A 127 1.11 9.10 -9.29
C SER A 127 1.43 9.61 -10.69
N LEU A 128 1.86 8.74 -11.60
CA LEU A 128 2.12 9.09 -12.99
C LEU A 128 0.79 9.34 -13.72
N VAL A 129 -0.14 8.38 -13.64
CA VAL A 129 -1.44 8.47 -14.31
C VAL A 129 -2.28 9.62 -13.76
N ALA A 130 -2.27 9.84 -12.43
CA ALA A 130 -3.03 10.92 -11.80
C ALA A 130 -2.42 12.33 -11.99
N GLN A 131 -1.22 12.44 -12.58
CA GLN A 131 -0.51 13.72 -12.68
C GLN A 131 -1.31 14.82 -13.40
N PRO A 132 -1.95 14.58 -14.58
CA PRO A 132 -2.73 15.61 -15.26
C PRO A 132 -3.86 16.15 -14.38
N LEU A 133 -4.53 15.26 -13.63
CA LEU A 133 -5.58 15.64 -12.68
C LEU A 133 -5.04 16.41 -11.49
N HIS A 134 -3.87 16.05 -10.96
CA HIS A 134 -3.21 16.82 -9.90
C HIS A 134 -2.84 18.23 -10.37
N ASN A 135 -2.43 18.41 -11.63
CA ASN A 135 -2.11 19.72 -12.19
C ASN A 135 -3.31 20.67 -12.21
N LEU A 136 -4.54 20.15 -12.40
CA LEU A 136 -5.79 20.93 -12.30
C LEU A 136 -6.10 21.43 -10.88
N THR A 137 -5.50 20.82 -9.85
CA THR A 137 -5.74 21.21 -8.46
C THR A 137 -4.79 22.30 -7.95
N LYS A 138 -3.76 22.65 -8.73
CA LYS A 138 -2.80 23.69 -8.38
C LYS A 138 -3.43 25.08 -8.52
N LYS A 139 -3.14 25.97 -7.56
CA LYS A 139 -3.73 27.33 -7.50
C LYS A 139 -3.40 28.21 -8.72
N GLU A 140 -2.29 27.94 -9.38
CA GLU A 140 -1.75 28.75 -10.48
C GLU A 140 -2.14 28.21 -11.87
N SER A 141 -2.79 27.05 -11.94
CA SER A 141 -3.18 26.43 -13.21
C SER A 141 -4.57 26.94 -13.64
N PRO A 142 -4.73 27.47 -14.87
CA PRO A 142 -6.06 27.72 -15.41
C PRO A 142 -6.80 26.39 -15.56
N TRP A 143 -8.09 26.36 -15.21
CA TRP A 143 -8.91 25.19 -15.40
C TRP A 143 -9.08 24.91 -16.90
N SER A 144 -8.56 23.77 -17.36
CA SER A 144 -8.73 23.28 -18.73
C SER A 144 -8.87 21.77 -18.67
N TRP A 145 -9.97 21.22 -19.18
CA TRP A 145 -10.18 19.78 -19.26
C TRP A 145 -10.01 19.37 -20.72
N GLY A 146 -8.83 18.85 -21.05
CA GLY A 146 -8.46 18.41 -22.40
C GLY A 146 -8.49 16.90 -22.53
N SER A 147 -7.84 16.40 -23.58
CA SER A 147 -7.68 14.96 -23.79
C SER A 147 -6.80 14.33 -22.72
N LEU A 148 -5.71 14.99 -22.30
CA LEU A 148 -4.80 14.45 -21.29
C LEU A 148 -5.48 14.17 -19.95
N GLU A 149 -6.36 15.08 -19.51
CA GLU A 149 -7.10 14.92 -18.26
C GLU A 149 -8.23 13.88 -18.39
N GLU A 150 -8.89 13.82 -19.55
CA GLU A 150 -9.90 12.78 -19.82
C GLU A 150 -9.27 11.39 -19.90
N ASP A 151 -8.15 11.25 -20.61
CA ASP A 151 -7.41 9.99 -20.76
C ASP A 151 -6.94 9.51 -19.38
N ALA A 152 -6.33 10.38 -18.58
CA ALA A 152 -5.94 10.07 -17.20
C ALA A 152 -7.12 9.65 -16.31
N PHE A 153 -8.27 10.34 -16.45
CA PHE A 153 -9.48 10.01 -15.69
C PHE A 153 -10.02 8.62 -16.07
N GLN A 154 -10.12 8.30 -17.36
CA GLN A 154 -10.58 7.01 -17.82
C GLN A 154 -9.58 5.89 -17.53
N GLU A 155 -8.28 6.17 -17.65
CA GLU A 155 -7.23 5.21 -17.31
C GLU A 155 -7.28 4.82 -15.84
N LEU A 156 -7.40 5.79 -14.92
CA LEU A 156 -7.58 5.49 -13.49
C LEU A 156 -8.83 4.65 -13.21
N LYS A 157 -9.95 4.94 -13.88
CA LYS A 157 -11.16 4.11 -13.76
C LYS A 157 -10.90 2.69 -14.25
N SER A 158 -10.22 2.53 -15.38
CA SER A 158 -9.87 1.22 -15.94
C SER A 158 -8.94 0.42 -15.04
N LEU A 159 -7.96 1.07 -14.40
CA LEU A 159 -7.03 0.44 -13.47
C LEU A 159 -7.73 -0.04 -12.20
N VAL A 160 -8.69 0.74 -11.67
CA VAL A 160 -9.51 0.31 -10.53
C VAL A 160 -10.37 -0.91 -10.87
N ILE A 161 -10.92 -0.97 -12.09
CA ILE A 161 -11.72 -2.12 -12.54
C ILE A 161 -10.85 -3.37 -12.74
N ARG A 162 -9.63 -3.19 -13.27
CA ARG A 162 -8.69 -4.27 -13.56
C ARG A 162 -7.79 -4.64 -12.38
N ALA A 163 -7.95 -3.97 -11.25
CA ALA A 163 -7.03 -4.10 -10.15
C ALA A 163 -6.93 -5.56 -9.68
N PRO A 164 -5.71 -6.08 -9.52
CA PRO A 164 -5.52 -7.46 -9.15
C PRO A 164 -5.87 -7.68 -7.68
N VAL A 165 -6.05 -8.95 -7.32
CA VAL A 165 -6.01 -9.38 -5.93
C VAL A 165 -4.55 -9.32 -5.48
N LEU A 166 -4.27 -8.58 -4.40
CA LEU A 166 -2.95 -8.55 -3.79
C LEU A 166 -2.81 -9.76 -2.87
N ILE A 167 -1.81 -10.61 -3.10
CA ILE A 167 -1.64 -11.82 -2.29
C ILE A 167 -1.16 -11.50 -0.87
N HIS A 168 -1.43 -12.43 0.06
CA HIS A 168 -0.87 -12.34 1.41
C HIS A 168 0.65 -12.49 1.37
N SER A 169 1.33 -11.65 2.16
CA SER A 169 2.78 -11.71 2.25
C SER A 169 3.24 -12.95 3.01
N ASN A 170 4.20 -13.69 2.46
CA ASN A 170 4.80 -14.86 3.10
C ASN A 170 6.29 -14.61 3.38
N PRO A 171 6.70 -14.40 4.65
CA PRO A 171 8.09 -14.14 5.02
C PRO A 171 9.07 -15.27 4.66
N ASN A 172 8.58 -16.48 4.36
CA ASN A 172 9.45 -17.61 4.01
C ASN A 172 9.84 -17.63 2.51
N LEU A 173 9.19 -16.82 1.68
CA LEU A 173 9.42 -16.74 0.24
C LEU A 173 10.24 -15.48 -0.10
N PRO A 174 11.10 -15.54 -1.13
CA PRO A 174 11.82 -14.35 -1.58
C PRO A 174 10.85 -13.30 -2.11
N TYR A 175 11.18 -12.04 -1.89
CA TYR A 175 10.48 -10.90 -2.48
C TYR A 175 11.14 -10.45 -3.77
N TYR A 176 10.32 -10.06 -4.73
CA TYR A 176 10.72 -9.47 -5.99
C TYR A 176 10.24 -8.03 -6.00
N LEU A 177 11.17 -7.08 -6.07
CA LEU A 177 10.91 -5.66 -6.06
C LEU A 177 11.23 -5.09 -7.44
N GLU A 178 10.21 -4.70 -8.19
CA GLU A 178 10.39 -4.01 -9.47
C GLU A 178 10.20 -2.52 -9.24
N THR A 179 11.15 -1.70 -9.71
CA THR A 179 11.09 -0.24 -9.59
C THR A 179 11.28 0.43 -10.93
N ASP A 180 10.52 1.50 -11.15
CA ASP A 180 10.66 2.38 -12.31
C ASP A 180 10.59 3.85 -11.87
N ALA A 181 11.43 4.70 -12.45
CA ALA A 181 11.42 6.13 -12.25
C ALA A 181 11.28 6.88 -13.58
N SER A 182 10.10 7.48 -13.76
CA SER A 182 9.88 8.46 -14.83
C SER A 182 10.52 9.82 -14.51
N GLY A 183 10.38 10.79 -15.42
CA GLY A 183 10.81 12.17 -15.15
C GLY A 183 10.08 12.83 -13.96
N VAL A 184 8.89 12.35 -13.60
CA VAL A 184 7.93 13.04 -12.71
C VAL A 184 7.60 12.24 -11.44
N ALA A 185 7.49 10.92 -11.56
CA ALA A 185 7.08 10.03 -10.50
C ALA A 185 7.90 8.74 -10.50
N MET A 186 7.95 8.11 -9.34
CA MET A 186 8.48 6.77 -9.12
C MET A 186 7.34 5.78 -8.87
N GLY A 187 7.50 4.58 -9.39
CA GLY A 187 6.64 3.42 -9.17
C GLY A 187 7.45 2.27 -8.60
N ALA A 188 6.81 1.44 -7.79
CA ALA A 188 7.34 0.14 -7.42
C ALA A 188 6.25 -0.91 -7.26
N ILE A 189 6.61 -2.15 -7.54
CA ILE A 189 5.77 -3.32 -7.35
C ILE A 189 6.55 -4.28 -6.46
N LEU A 190 5.94 -4.65 -5.33
CA LEU A 190 6.44 -5.74 -4.50
C LEU A 190 5.64 -6.99 -4.82
N SER A 191 6.31 -8.07 -5.22
CA SER A 191 5.71 -9.32 -5.65
C SER A 191 6.33 -10.52 -4.96
N GLN A 192 5.58 -11.62 -4.88
CA GLN A 192 6.09 -12.93 -4.49
C GLN A 192 5.62 -14.00 -5.47
N GLN A 193 6.39 -15.07 -5.58
CA GLN A 193 6.04 -16.21 -6.41
C GLN A 193 4.90 -16.99 -5.76
N GLY A 194 3.79 -17.14 -6.48
CA GLY A 194 2.65 -17.96 -6.06
C GLY A 194 2.88 -19.45 -6.27
N GLU A 195 1.92 -20.26 -5.86
CA GLU A 195 1.94 -21.72 -6.07
C GLU A 195 1.96 -22.12 -7.56
N ASP A 196 1.49 -21.22 -8.43
CA ASP A 196 1.48 -21.37 -9.89
C ASP A 196 2.82 -21.03 -10.56
N ASN A 197 3.85 -20.71 -9.77
CA ASN A 197 5.16 -20.21 -10.22
C ASN A 197 5.11 -18.86 -10.98
N CYS A 198 4.00 -18.13 -10.90
CA CYS A 198 3.91 -16.76 -11.42
C CYS A 198 4.20 -15.76 -10.30
N LEU A 199 4.68 -14.57 -10.67
CA LEU A 199 4.80 -13.46 -9.73
C LEU A 199 3.41 -12.83 -9.51
N HIS A 200 3.01 -12.75 -8.25
CA HIS A 200 1.79 -12.08 -7.84
C HIS A 200 2.12 -10.86 -6.97
N PRO A 201 1.42 -9.73 -7.17
CA PRO A 201 1.68 -8.51 -6.42
C PRO A 201 1.23 -8.67 -4.96
N VAL A 202 2.11 -8.30 -4.04
CA VAL A 202 1.82 -8.09 -2.61
C VAL A 202 1.39 -6.66 -2.36
N ALA A 203 2.06 -5.69 -3.01
CA ALA A 203 1.77 -4.26 -2.85
C ALA A 203 2.25 -3.42 -4.03
N TYR A 204 1.57 -2.32 -4.29
CA TYR A 204 1.99 -1.27 -5.22
C TYR A 204 2.38 0.00 -4.46
N MET A 205 3.47 0.64 -4.90
CA MET A 205 3.86 1.97 -4.46
C MET A 205 3.89 2.91 -5.67
N SER A 206 3.36 4.11 -5.52
CA SER A 206 3.59 5.19 -6.47
C SER A 206 3.70 6.52 -5.73
N LYS A 207 4.76 7.29 -6.04
CA LYS A 207 5.06 8.57 -5.40
C LYS A 207 5.55 9.57 -6.45
N SER A 208 5.16 10.84 -6.33
CA SER A 208 5.74 11.92 -7.13
C SER A 208 7.06 12.41 -6.53
N PHE A 209 8.00 12.87 -7.37
CA PHE A 209 9.21 13.54 -6.87
C PHE A 209 8.86 14.90 -6.27
N LEU A 210 9.43 15.23 -5.10
CA LEU A 210 9.17 16.47 -4.40
C LEU A 210 10.40 17.37 -4.32
N GLY A 211 10.21 18.67 -4.58
CA GLY A 211 11.24 19.70 -4.41
C GLY A 211 12.53 19.40 -5.19
N ALA A 212 13.63 19.17 -4.46
CA ALA A 212 14.94 18.92 -5.06
C ALA A 212 15.02 17.59 -5.82
N GLU A 213 14.20 16.60 -5.46
CA GLU A 213 14.20 15.26 -6.07
C GLU A 213 13.79 15.29 -7.54
N ALA A 214 12.93 16.24 -7.92
CA ALA A 214 12.48 16.40 -9.31
C ALA A 214 13.64 16.79 -10.25
N ASN A 215 14.70 17.41 -9.72
CA ASN A 215 15.87 17.85 -10.46
C ASN A 215 17.01 16.83 -10.47
N TYR A 216 16.81 15.65 -9.89
CA TYR A 216 17.81 14.59 -9.93
C TYR A 216 17.96 14.07 -11.36
N ASP A 217 19.18 13.67 -11.71
CA ASP A 217 19.47 12.88 -12.89
C ASP A 217 18.78 11.52 -12.81
N THR A 218 18.52 10.91 -13.97
CA THR A 218 17.79 9.64 -14.10
C THR A 218 18.33 8.56 -13.17
N HIS A 219 19.67 8.44 -13.07
CA HIS A 219 20.31 7.48 -12.18
C HIS A 219 19.93 7.68 -10.70
N ASN A 220 19.96 8.92 -10.21
CA ASN A 220 19.56 9.20 -8.82
C ASN A 220 18.05 9.09 -8.59
N LYS A 221 17.22 9.28 -9.63
CA LYS A 221 15.77 9.06 -9.55
C LYS A 221 15.43 7.58 -9.42
N GLU A 222 16.06 6.73 -10.23
CA GLU A 222 15.93 5.26 -10.14
C GLU A 222 16.38 4.74 -8.77
N LEU A 223 17.56 5.17 -8.29
CA LEU A 223 18.03 4.79 -6.96
C LEU A 223 17.09 5.27 -5.84
N LEU A 224 16.54 6.47 -5.98
CA LEU A 224 15.56 6.99 -5.02
C LEU A 224 14.27 6.15 -5.01
N ALA A 225 13.83 5.64 -6.17
CA ALA A 225 12.67 4.75 -6.25
C ALA A 225 12.89 3.47 -5.43
N ILE A 226 14.05 2.84 -5.55
CA ILE A 226 14.45 1.65 -4.76
C ILE A 226 14.43 1.98 -3.27
N ILE A 227 15.09 3.06 -2.85
CA ILE A 227 15.16 3.45 -1.44
C ILE A 227 13.77 3.72 -0.87
N LYS A 228 12.92 4.43 -1.62
CA LYS A 228 11.55 4.75 -1.18
C LYS A 228 10.66 3.52 -1.11
N ALA A 229 10.88 2.53 -1.97
CA ALA A 229 10.18 1.25 -1.90
C ALA A 229 10.62 0.43 -0.67
N LEU A 230 11.93 0.34 -0.40
CA LEU A 230 12.46 -0.33 0.79
C LEU A 230 12.02 0.37 2.09
N GLU A 231 11.94 1.71 2.10
CA GLU A 231 11.40 2.49 3.22
C GLU A 231 9.90 2.21 3.44
N GLU A 232 9.10 2.16 2.38
CA GLU A 232 7.66 1.90 2.48
C GLU A 232 7.37 0.50 3.03
N TRP A 233 8.15 -0.49 2.60
CA TRP A 233 7.96 -1.90 2.96
C TRP A 233 8.99 -2.41 3.96
N GLN A 234 9.58 -1.51 4.75
CA GLN A 234 10.63 -1.85 5.72
C GLN A 234 10.22 -2.99 6.66
N ILE A 235 8.97 -2.95 7.14
CA ILE A 235 8.40 -3.97 8.05
C ILE A 235 8.42 -5.38 7.43
N LEU A 236 8.30 -5.48 6.10
CA LEU A 236 8.31 -6.76 5.39
C LEU A 236 9.72 -7.21 4.99
N LEU A 237 10.61 -6.25 4.69
CA LEU A 237 11.87 -6.52 4.00
C LEU A 237 13.11 -6.51 4.91
N GLU A 238 13.08 -5.80 6.04
CA GLU A 238 14.26 -5.62 6.91
C GLU A 238 14.69 -6.91 7.60
N ALA A 239 13.75 -7.77 7.98
CA ALA A 239 14.02 -9.00 8.74
C ALA A 239 14.20 -10.25 7.85
N MET A 240 14.47 -10.07 6.55
CA MET A 240 14.54 -11.18 5.60
C MET A 240 15.92 -11.86 5.59
N ASP A 241 15.93 -13.17 5.83
CA ASP A 241 17.13 -14.00 5.70
C ASP A 241 17.57 -14.16 4.24
N LYS A 242 16.60 -14.21 3.31
CA LYS A 242 16.82 -14.34 1.87
C LYS A 242 16.96 -12.97 1.21
N PRO A 243 17.82 -12.82 0.20
CA PRO A 243 17.97 -11.55 -0.49
C PRO A 243 16.70 -11.18 -1.24
N VAL A 244 16.23 -9.94 -1.06
CA VAL A 244 15.19 -9.32 -1.88
C VAL A 244 15.75 -9.08 -3.27
N GLN A 245 15.08 -9.59 -4.30
CA GLN A 245 15.51 -9.48 -5.70
C GLN A 245 14.96 -8.17 -6.27
N VAL A 246 15.82 -7.17 -6.46
CA VAL A 246 15.44 -5.83 -6.94
C VAL A 246 15.70 -5.75 -8.44
N PHE A 247 14.68 -5.44 -9.23
CA PHE A 247 14.76 -5.26 -10.67
C PHE A 247 14.60 -3.78 -11.02
N THR A 248 15.54 -3.29 -11.82
CA THR A 248 15.56 -1.90 -12.32
C THR A 248 15.92 -1.88 -13.80
N ASN A 249 15.35 -0.91 -14.52
CA ASN A 249 15.61 -0.63 -15.93
C ASN A 249 16.94 0.10 -16.18
N HIS A 250 17.77 0.32 -15.14
CA HIS A 250 19.03 1.06 -15.26
C HIS A 250 20.27 0.21 -14.91
N CYS A 251 21.03 -0.21 -15.93
CA CYS A 251 22.22 -1.09 -15.79
C CYS A 251 23.28 -0.59 -14.80
N ASN A 252 23.42 0.73 -14.62
CA ASN A 252 24.49 1.31 -13.82
C ASN A 252 24.30 1.09 -12.31
N LEU A 253 23.10 0.70 -11.87
CA LEU A 253 22.79 0.46 -10.46
C LEU A 253 23.35 -0.86 -9.92
N GLU A 254 23.57 -1.87 -10.78
CA GLU A 254 24.24 -3.13 -10.39
C GLU A 254 25.64 -2.86 -9.79
N TYR A 255 26.33 -1.84 -10.30
CA TYR A 255 27.68 -1.48 -9.87
C TYR A 255 27.71 -0.39 -8.78
N TRP A 256 26.57 0.21 -8.42
CA TRP A 256 26.53 1.32 -7.46
C TRP A 256 27.00 0.90 -6.06
N MET A 257 26.68 -0.33 -5.63
CA MET A 257 27.15 -0.86 -4.34
C MET A 257 28.67 -1.04 -4.27
N GLN A 258 29.34 -1.16 -5.42
CA GLN A 258 30.79 -1.35 -5.52
C GLN A 258 31.57 -0.03 -5.64
N ALA A 259 30.87 1.10 -5.85
CA ALA A 259 31.51 2.40 -5.99
C ALA A 259 32.24 2.83 -4.70
N GLN A 260 33.43 3.40 -4.83
CA GLN A 260 34.28 3.80 -3.69
C GLN A 260 34.12 5.27 -3.28
N THR A 261 33.57 6.11 -4.15
CA THR A 261 33.41 7.56 -3.90
C THR A 261 31.94 7.93 -3.89
N PHE A 262 31.44 8.38 -2.74
CA PHE A 262 30.05 8.78 -2.55
C PHE A 262 29.96 10.26 -2.17
N ASN A 263 28.97 10.96 -2.73
CA ASN A 263 28.55 12.25 -2.20
C ASN A 263 27.76 12.04 -0.89
N HIS A 264 27.63 13.06 -0.04
CA HIS A 264 26.99 12.94 1.29
C HIS A 264 25.61 12.26 1.26
N ARG A 265 24.80 12.54 0.22
CA ARG A 265 23.50 11.89 0.01
C ARG A 265 23.62 10.37 -0.17
N HIS A 266 24.56 9.94 -1.01
CA HIS A 266 24.79 8.52 -1.26
C HIS A 266 25.32 7.80 -0.02
N THR A 267 26.11 8.47 0.83
CA THR A 267 26.53 7.91 2.12
C THR A 267 25.33 7.64 3.03
N GLN A 268 24.40 8.58 3.15
CA GLN A 268 23.17 8.39 3.94
C GLN A 268 22.32 7.23 3.40
N TRP A 269 22.17 7.17 2.08
CA TRP A 269 21.44 6.08 1.42
C TRP A 269 22.09 4.73 1.65
N ARG A 270 23.42 4.63 1.60
CA ARG A 270 24.12 3.38 1.87
C ARG A 270 23.93 2.89 3.30
N ILE A 271 23.94 3.79 4.29
CA ILE A 271 23.68 3.44 5.69
C ILE A 271 22.28 2.85 5.84
N PHE A 272 21.28 3.48 5.23
CA PHE A 272 19.90 2.96 5.25
C PHE A 272 19.81 1.60 4.55
N LEU A 273 20.39 1.47 3.36
CA LEU A 273 20.37 0.24 2.58
C LEU A 273 21.09 -0.92 3.28
N SER A 274 22.07 -0.66 4.14
CA SER A 274 22.77 -1.72 4.89
C SER A 274 21.90 -2.49 5.89
N ASN A 275 20.70 -1.98 6.20
CA ASN A 275 19.72 -2.70 7.02
C ASN A 275 18.98 -3.80 6.23
N PHE A 276 19.12 -3.83 4.90
CA PHE A 276 18.39 -4.75 4.03
C PHE A 276 19.34 -5.75 3.37
N ASN A 277 18.87 -6.99 3.24
CA ASN A 277 19.51 -8.00 2.42
C ASN A 277 18.86 -7.99 1.02
N PHE A 278 19.53 -7.44 0.01
CA PHE A 278 18.98 -7.33 -1.34
C PHE A 278 20.05 -7.45 -2.42
N GLU A 279 19.61 -7.90 -3.60
CA GLU A 279 20.42 -8.03 -4.82
C GLU A 279 19.77 -7.24 -5.94
N ILE A 280 20.54 -6.39 -6.63
CA ILE A 280 20.04 -5.60 -7.76
C ILE A 280 20.34 -6.38 -9.04
N HIS A 281 19.31 -6.56 -9.87
CA HIS A 281 19.34 -7.15 -11.18
C HIS A 281 18.85 -6.15 -12.22
N TYR A 282 19.58 -6.05 -13.32
CA TYR A 282 19.12 -5.31 -14.48
C TYR A 282 18.07 -6.12 -15.25
N HIS A 283 16.92 -5.49 -15.51
CA HIS A 283 15.91 -6.01 -16.43
C HIS A 283 15.71 -5.00 -17.56
N PRO A 284 16.11 -5.30 -18.82
CA PRO A 284 15.76 -4.45 -19.94
C PRO A 284 14.24 -4.56 -20.16
N GLU A 285 13.51 -3.45 -20.03
CA GLU A 285 12.12 -3.41 -20.51
C GLU A 285 12.10 -3.72 -22.01
N GLY A 286 11.29 -4.69 -22.41
CA GLY A 286 11.03 -5.10 -23.79
C GLY A 286 9.87 -4.35 -24.41
#